data_AF-A0A532TUE4-F1
#
_entry.id   AF-A0A532TUE4-F1
#
_cell.length_a   1.000
_cell.length_b   1.000
_cell.length_c   1.000
_cell.angle_alpha   90.00
_cell.angle_beta   90.00
_cell.angle_gamma   90.00
#
_symmetry.space_group_name_H-M   'P 1'
#
loop_
_entity.id
_entity.type
_entity.pdbx_description
1 polymer ?
#
loop_
_entity_poly.entity_id
_entity_poly.type
_entity_poly.pdbx_seq_one_letter_code
_entity_poly.pdbx_strand_id
1 'polypeptide(L)'
;MYLRYYAPDYDQESHEKIIEFLREIKERYGITCEEIPVRNKEWYKKSIKMTERKVYEKDLKPQTRVIKENDPAGETVYQKFKSRSGHIFVAGTIAVIENDRVLWGTPYKQKEFLEEVLEKGEKVFDRFKTGKRLIDIHEDFFNWLIKKNLPESGINRERKCWIREIVLGFKRLGIKKEDIKRDFDSVVYEKLEDEARKSYRKMCELKIVDDDWYKSRLQKELSLKYGFGKPLYVVRADFLITVDKRAWILEGKEKLNYESIGQVLVYKDLLLEDYPELEEIKMGIVCDEVDPILEKTCNKLNIEIFGDFGSEK
;
A
#
# COMPACT_ATOMS: atom_id res chain seq x y z
N MET A 1 -9.52 19.35 -5.44
CA MET A 1 -8.98 18.41 -6.46
C MET A 1 -8.02 19.15 -7.38
N TYR A 2 -7.16 18.46 -8.11
CA TYR A 2 -6.25 19.07 -9.09
C TYR A 2 -6.06 18.17 -10.31
N LEU A 3 -5.51 18.73 -11.39
CA LEU A 3 -5.23 17.99 -12.61
C LEU A 3 -3.76 17.57 -12.64
N ARG A 4 -3.51 16.32 -13.00
CA ARG A 4 -2.17 15.79 -13.23
C ARG A 4 -2.04 15.31 -14.67
N TYR A 5 -0.99 15.76 -15.33
CA TYR A 5 -0.63 15.36 -16.68
C TYR A 5 0.63 14.49 -16.67
N TYR A 6 0.48 13.23 -17.08
CA TYR A 6 1.60 12.30 -17.26
C TYR A 6 2.23 12.52 -18.63
N ALA A 7 3.09 13.52 -18.71
CA ALA A 7 3.68 14.05 -19.93
C ALA A 7 4.86 13.21 -20.45
N PRO A 8 5.19 13.28 -21.74
CA PRO A 8 4.46 13.98 -22.80
C PRO A 8 3.40 13.09 -23.45
N ASP A 9 2.56 13.69 -24.28
CA ASP A 9 1.74 12.96 -25.25
C ASP A 9 2.66 12.37 -26.34
N TYR A 10 2.16 11.40 -27.12
CA TYR A 10 2.93 10.83 -28.22
C TYR A 10 3.09 11.80 -29.38
N ASP A 11 2.07 12.64 -29.59
CA ASP A 11 2.02 13.66 -30.62
C ASP A 11 2.37 15.04 -30.06
N GLN A 12 3.26 15.77 -30.75
CA GLN A 12 3.79 17.04 -30.26
C GLN A 12 2.71 18.13 -30.24
N GLU A 13 1.91 18.22 -31.29
CA GLU A 13 0.83 19.21 -31.39
C GLU A 13 -0.21 18.96 -30.29
N SER A 14 -0.58 17.70 -30.07
CA SER A 14 -1.49 17.31 -28.99
C SER A 14 -0.91 17.60 -27.61
N HIS A 15 0.39 17.37 -27.39
CA HIS A 15 1.06 17.76 -26.14
C HIS A 15 1.00 19.26 -25.90
N GLU A 16 1.35 20.07 -26.90
CA GLU A 16 1.35 21.53 -26.82
C GLU A 16 -0.06 22.05 -26.50
N LYS A 17 -1.08 21.49 -27.15
CA LYS A 17 -2.49 21.83 -26.87
C LYS A 17 -2.92 21.49 -25.45
N ILE A 18 -2.51 20.32 -24.92
CA ILE A 18 -2.79 19.95 -23.53
C ILE A 18 -2.14 20.94 -22.56
N ILE A 19 -0.89 21.33 -22.80
CA ILE A 19 -0.18 22.31 -21.96
C ILE A 19 -0.85 23.68 -22.01
N GLU A 20 -1.33 24.11 -23.18
CA GLU A 20 -2.10 25.34 -23.35
C GLU A 20 -3.37 25.31 -22.50
N PHE A 21 -4.18 24.26 -22.63
CA PHE A 21 -5.41 24.09 -21.84
C PHE A 21 -5.13 24.08 -20.33
N LEU A 22 -4.11 23.35 -19.87
CA LEU A 22 -3.76 23.29 -18.45
C LEU A 22 -3.33 24.66 -17.90
N ARG A 23 -2.65 25.48 -18.72
CA ARG A 23 -2.28 26.85 -18.34
C ARG A 23 -3.52 27.73 -18.23
N GLU A 24 -4.39 27.70 -19.23
CA GLU A 24 -5.62 28.50 -19.24
C GLU A 24 -6.56 28.11 -18.08
N ILE A 25 -6.73 26.82 -17.80
CA ILE A 25 -7.49 26.32 -16.64
C ILE A 25 -6.94 26.89 -15.33
N LYS A 26 -5.62 26.87 -15.16
CA LYS A 26 -4.95 27.41 -13.98
C LYS A 26 -5.15 28.92 -13.84
N GLU A 27 -5.02 29.66 -14.93
CA GLU A 27 -5.18 31.12 -14.94
C GLU A 27 -6.63 31.55 -14.68
N ARG A 28 -7.59 30.87 -15.31
CA ARG A 28 -9.01 31.24 -15.27
C ARG A 28 -9.72 30.82 -13.99
N TYR A 29 -9.40 29.63 -13.47
CA TYR A 29 -10.12 29.03 -12.35
C TYR A 29 -9.27 28.80 -11.11
N GLY A 30 -7.94 29.04 -11.16
CA GLY A 30 -7.05 28.73 -10.04
C GLY A 30 -6.86 27.24 -9.78
N ILE A 31 -7.36 26.36 -10.66
CA ILE A 31 -7.21 24.91 -10.52
C ILE A 31 -5.73 24.55 -10.67
N THR A 32 -5.21 23.80 -9.70
CA THR A 32 -3.82 23.35 -9.74
C THR A 32 -3.63 22.33 -10.87
N CYS A 33 -2.56 22.52 -11.64
CA CYS A 33 -2.16 21.62 -12.72
C CYS A 33 -0.71 21.16 -12.48
N GLU A 34 -0.50 19.86 -12.36
CA GLU A 34 0.80 19.23 -12.18
C GLU A 34 1.23 18.50 -13.46
N GLU A 35 2.50 18.61 -13.82
CA GLU A 35 3.11 17.84 -14.90
C GLU A 35 4.15 16.87 -14.34
N ILE A 36 3.95 15.58 -14.65
CA ILE A 36 4.90 14.50 -14.33
C ILE A 36 5.47 13.96 -15.64
N PRO A 37 6.72 14.30 -15.99
CA PRO A 37 7.43 13.69 -17.09
C PRO A 37 7.62 12.18 -16.86
N VAL A 38 7.05 11.34 -17.73
CA VAL A 38 7.13 9.88 -17.68
C VAL A 38 7.98 9.25 -18.76
N ARG A 39 8.32 10.03 -19.79
CA ARG A 39 9.07 9.58 -20.95
C ARG A 39 9.82 10.75 -21.60
N ASN A 40 10.89 10.44 -22.32
CA ASN A 40 11.61 11.40 -23.17
C ASN A 40 11.19 11.27 -24.64
N LYS A 41 11.15 12.39 -25.33
CA LYS A 41 11.04 12.50 -26.80
C LYS A 41 12.08 13.51 -27.29
N GLU A 42 12.44 13.47 -28.56
CA GLU A 42 13.41 14.44 -29.13
C GLU A 42 12.98 15.90 -28.91
N TRP A 43 11.67 16.14 -29.03
CA TRP A 43 11.04 17.45 -28.82
C TRP A 43 10.68 17.73 -27.34
N TYR A 44 10.71 16.73 -26.46
CA TYR A 44 10.36 16.88 -25.03
C TYR A 44 11.57 16.60 -24.13
N LYS A 45 12.23 17.68 -23.69
CA LYS A 45 13.53 17.64 -23.01
C LYS A 45 13.48 17.62 -21.48
N LYS A 46 12.30 17.49 -20.86
CA LYS A 46 12.20 17.43 -19.40
C LYS A 46 12.72 16.09 -18.88
N SER A 47 13.39 16.10 -17.74
CA SER A 47 13.89 14.87 -17.12
C SER A 47 12.72 14.02 -16.60
N ILE A 48 12.80 12.71 -16.86
CA ILE A 48 11.81 11.73 -16.38
C ILE A 48 11.77 11.77 -14.85
N LYS A 49 10.61 12.12 -14.29
CA LYS A 49 10.35 12.06 -12.84
C LYS A 49 9.87 10.67 -12.42
N MET A 50 9.05 10.01 -13.24
CA MET A 50 8.48 8.71 -12.90
C MET A 50 8.21 7.88 -14.15
N THR A 51 8.68 6.64 -14.25
CA THR A 51 8.41 5.81 -15.44
C THR A 51 6.92 5.45 -15.57
N GLU A 52 6.44 5.22 -16.80
CA GLU A 52 5.05 4.78 -17.06
C GLU A 52 4.64 3.57 -16.19
N ARG A 53 5.55 2.60 -16.02
CA ARG A 53 5.32 1.43 -15.15
C ARG A 53 5.15 1.81 -13.68
N LYS A 54 5.93 2.76 -13.17
CA LYS A 54 5.80 3.22 -11.78
C LYS A 54 4.47 3.94 -11.57
N VAL A 55 4.07 4.81 -12.49
CA VAL A 55 2.74 5.46 -12.45
C VAL A 55 1.64 4.41 -12.44
N TYR A 56 1.70 3.41 -13.34
CA TYR A 56 0.70 2.35 -13.39
C TYR A 56 0.60 1.59 -12.06
N GLU A 57 1.71 1.13 -11.49
CA GLU A 57 1.70 0.31 -10.27
C GLU A 57 1.41 1.12 -8.99
N LYS A 58 1.80 2.39 -8.92
CA LYS A 58 1.67 3.22 -7.72
C LYS A 58 0.44 4.13 -7.72
N ASP A 59 0.15 4.77 -8.85
CA ASP A 59 -0.86 5.83 -8.89
C ASP A 59 -2.19 5.29 -9.43
N LEU A 60 -2.15 4.43 -10.46
CA LEU A 60 -3.35 3.98 -11.16
C LEU A 60 -3.91 2.68 -10.58
N LYS A 61 -3.13 1.59 -10.59
CA LYS A 61 -3.58 0.24 -10.23
C LYS A 61 -4.20 0.15 -8.83
N PRO A 62 -3.66 0.80 -7.79
CA PRO A 62 -4.29 0.80 -6.47
C PRO A 62 -5.68 1.45 -6.48
N GLN A 63 -5.93 2.39 -7.39
CA GLN A 63 -7.19 3.12 -7.52
C GLN A 63 -8.15 2.50 -8.54
N THR A 64 -7.91 1.25 -9.00
CA THR A 64 -8.70 0.62 -10.08
C THR A 64 -10.21 0.62 -9.84
N ARG A 65 -10.64 0.43 -8.58
CA ARG A 65 -12.07 0.45 -8.24
C ARG A 65 -12.68 1.84 -8.41
N VAL A 66 -12.00 2.86 -7.90
CA VAL A 66 -12.47 4.25 -7.94
C VAL A 66 -12.48 4.76 -9.38
N ILE A 67 -11.40 4.48 -10.13
CA ILE A 67 -11.30 4.82 -11.55
C ILE A 67 -12.42 4.16 -12.34
N LYS A 68 -12.74 2.89 -12.06
CA LYS A 68 -13.86 2.18 -12.72
C LYS A 68 -15.21 2.81 -12.40
N GLU A 69 -15.45 3.19 -11.14
CA GLU A 69 -16.71 3.81 -10.71
C GLU A 69 -16.93 5.23 -11.28
N ASN A 70 -15.82 5.93 -11.55
CA ASN A 70 -15.80 7.27 -12.13
C ASN A 70 -15.67 7.28 -13.65
N ASP A 71 -15.42 6.13 -14.26
CA ASP A 71 -15.29 6.02 -15.69
C ASP A 71 -16.66 5.82 -16.37
N PRO A 72 -17.06 6.66 -17.33
CA PRO A 72 -18.34 6.51 -18.02
C PRO A 72 -18.52 5.17 -18.75
N ALA A 73 -17.42 4.54 -19.19
CA ALA A 73 -17.44 3.22 -19.83
C ALA A 73 -17.29 2.07 -18.83
N GLY A 74 -17.10 2.35 -17.53
CA GLY A 74 -16.90 1.35 -16.49
C GLY A 74 -15.61 0.55 -16.66
N GLU A 75 -14.59 1.11 -17.32
CA GLU A 75 -13.34 0.43 -17.59
C GLU A 75 -12.41 0.42 -16.36
N THR A 76 -11.79 -0.74 -16.12
CA THR A 76 -10.72 -0.88 -15.12
C THR A 76 -9.42 -0.24 -15.60
N VAL A 77 -8.50 0.01 -14.67
CA VAL A 77 -7.14 0.47 -14.99
C VAL A 77 -6.42 -0.47 -15.95
N TYR A 78 -6.63 -1.78 -15.81
CA TYR A 78 -6.05 -2.76 -16.73
C TYR A 78 -6.55 -2.56 -18.16
N GLN A 79 -7.86 -2.38 -18.36
CA GLN A 79 -8.45 -2.20 -19.69
C GLN A 79 -7.98 -0.90 -20.35
N LYS A 80 -7.89 0.18 -19.57
CA LYS A 80 -7.48 1.50 -20.07
C LYS A 80 -6.01 1.65 -20.39
N PHE A 81 -5.16 1.15 -19.50
CA PHE A 81 -3.74 1.53 -19.48
C PHE A 81 -2.81 0.36 -19.78
N LYS A 82 -3.33 -0.84 -20.11
CA LYS A 82 -2.50 -2.02 -20.37
C LYS A 82 -3.00 -2.85 -21.55
N SER A 83 -2.10 -3.14 -22.51
CA SER A 83 -2.41 -4.04 -23.63
C SER A 83 -2.55 -5.50 -23.16
N ARG A 84 -3.14 -6.34 -24.02
CA ARG A 84 -3.14 -7.80 -23.84
C ARG A 84 -1.72 -8.40 -23.78
N SER A 85 -0.75 -7.79 -24.48
CA SER A 85 0.66 -8.20 -24.44
C SER A 85 1.42 -7.65 -23.22
N GLY A 86 0.76 -6.85 -22.37
CA GLY A 86 1.32 -6.33 -21.13
C GLY A 86 2.03 -4.99 -21.24
N HIS A 87 1.98 -4.31 -22.38
CA HIS A 87 2.49 -2.94 -22.53
C HIS A 87 1.62 -1.96 -21.76
N ILE A 88 2.27 -1.05 -21.03
CA ILE A 88 1.62 -0.01 -20.24
C ILE A 88 1.61 1.27 -21.07
N PHE A 89 0.46 1.95 -21.14
CA PHE A 89 0.28 3.23 -21.84
C PHE A 89 -0.18 4.27 -20.82
N VAL A 90 0.75 5.10 -20.35
CA VAL A 90 0.46 6.18 -19.39
C VAL A 90 0.81 7.55 -19.97
N ALA A 91 1.81 7.61 -20.83
CA ALA A 91 2.20 8.85 -21.50
C ALA A 91 0.99 9.50 -22.21
N GLY A 92 0.82 10.80 -22.00
CA GLY A 92 -0.31 11.56 -22.52
C GLY A 92 -1.54 11.60 -21.59
N THR A 93 -1.56 10.85 -20.49
CA THR A 93 -2.76 10.76 -19.63
C THR A 93 -3.03 12.04 -18.85
N ILE A 94 -4.28 12.52 -18.87
CA ILE A 94 -4.81 13.48 -17.89
C ILE A 94 -5.54 12.71 -16.78
N ALA A 95 -5.23 13.05 -15.54
CA ALA A 95 -5.82 12.47 -14.35
C ALA A 95 -6.39 13.55 -13.42
N VAL A 96 -7.51 13.23 -12.78
CA VAL A 96 -8.11 14.03 -11.70
C VAL A 96 -7.62 13.46 -10.38
N ILE A 97 -7.02 14.32 -9.57
CA ILE A 97 -6.37 13.93 -8.31
C ILE A 97 -7.06 14.59 -7.11
N GLU A 98 -7.24 13.81 -6.06
CA GLU A 98 -7.68 14.29 -4.75
C GLU A 98 -6.89 13.58 -3.65
N ASN A 99 -6.29 14.33 -2.72
CA ASN A 99 -5.48 13.78 -1.62
C ASN A 99 -4.43 12.76 -2.13
N ASP A 100 -3.68 13.15 -3.16
CA ASP A 100 -2.65 12.35 -3.85
C ASP A 100 -3.14 11.06 -4.51
N ARG A 101 -4.45 10.92 -4.76
CA ARG A 101 -5.05 9.72 -5.37
C ARG A 101 -5.70 10.02 -6.70
N VAL A 102 -5.47 9.14 -7.67
CA VAL A 102 -6.13 9.22 -8.98
C VAL A 102 -7.58 8.78 -8.84
N LEU A 103 -8.50 9.74 -8.93
CA LEU A 103 -9.95 9.47 -8.94
C LEU A 103 -10.41 8.98 -10.31
N TRP A 104 -9.79 9.52 -11.36
CA TRP A 104 -10.09 9.20 -12.75
C TRP A 104 -8.90 9.56 -13.63
N GLY A 105 -8.76 8.91 -14.78
CA GLY A 105 -7.79 9.31 -15.80
C GLY A 105 -8.14 8.78 -17.18
N THR A 106 -7.68 9.48 -18.22
CA THR A 106 -7.86 9.08 -19.62
C THR A 106 -6.61 9.34 -20.46
N PRO A 107 -6.18 8.35 -21.27
CA PRO A 107 -5.14 8.53 -22.29
C PRO A 107 -5.71 8.81 -23.70
N TYR A 108 -7.04 8.91 -23.86
CA TYR A 108 -7.66 9.04 -25.19
C TYR A 108 -8.60 10.25 -25.35
N LYS A 109 -9.12 10.80 -24.26
CA LYS A 109 -10.14 11.88 -24.25
C LYS A 109 -9.68 13.12 -23.51
N GLN A 110 -8.39 13.40 -23.56
CA GLN A 110 -7.76 14.47 -22.79
C GLN A 110 -8.30 15.83 -23.20
N LYS A 111 -8.35 16.12 -24.50
CA LYS A 111 -8.79 17.41 -25.04
C LYS A 111 -10.25 17.68 -24.70
N GLU A 112 -11.12 16.71 -25.00
CA GLU A 112 -12.56 16.76 -24.68
C GLU A 112 -12.81 17.03 -23.18
N PHE A 113 -12.06 16.37 -22.29
CA PHE A 113 -12.17 16.59 -20.86
C PHE A 113 -11.66 17.98 -20.43
N LEU A 114 -10.52 18.42 -20.97
CA LEU A 114 -9.95 19.74 -20.64
C LEU A 114 -10.82 20.89 -21.17
N GLU A 115 -11.43 20.74 -22.34
CA GLU A 115 -12.43 21.68 -22.89
C GLU A 115 -13.65 21.78 -21.97
N GLU A 116 -14.15 20.65 -21.46
CA GLU A 116 -15.24 20.66 -20.48
C GLU A 116 -14.85 21.40 -19.19
N VAL A 117 -13.61 21.22 -18.70
CA VAL A 117 -13.09 21.95 -17.53
C VAL A 117 -12.96 23.45 -17.84
N LEU A 118 -12.55 23.82 -19.06
CA LEU A 118 -12.50 25.22 -19.49
C LEU A 118 -13.87 25.88 -19.55
N GLU A 119 -14.90 25.14 -19.93
CA GLU A 119 -16.27 25.63 -19.99
C GLU A 119 -16.90 25.77 -18.61
N LYS A 120 -16.77 24.75 -17.76
CA LYS A 120 -17.55 24.61 -16.52
C LYS A 120 -16.76 24.86 -15.24
N GLY A 121 -15.43 24.98 -15.33
CA GLY A 121 -14.53 25.16 -14.20
C GLY A 121 -14.58 23.99 -13.21
N GLU A 122 -14.55 24.30 -11.91
CA GLU A 122 -14.51 23.28 -10.85
C GLU A 122 -15.74 22.37 -10.80
N LYS A 123 -16.89 22.80 -11.34
CA LYS A 123 -18.13 21.99 -11.35
C LYS A 123 -17.99 20.67 -12.08
N VAL A 124 -17.00 20.54 -12.97
CA VAL A 124 -16.69 19.25 -13.61
C VAL A 124 -16.30 18.20 -12.58
N PHE A 125 -15.70 18.62 -11.46
CA PHE A 125 -15.22 17.71 -10.44
C PHE A 125 -16.33 17.10 -9.58
N ASP A 126 -17.48 17.75 -9.49
CA ASP A 126 -18.63 17.29 -8.68
C ASP A 126 -19.17 15.92 -9.13
N ARG A 127 -18.91 15.53 -10.38
CA ARG A 127 -19.33 14.21 -10.90
C ARG A 127 -18.44 13.07 -10.44
N PHE A 128 -17.21 13.36 -10.03
CA PHE A 128 -16.29 12.31 -9.58
C PHE A 128 -16.66 11.93 -8.16
N LYS A 129 -17.05 10.66 -8.00
CA LYS A 129 -17.12 10.05 -6.70
C LYS A 129 -15.73 10.13 -6.11
N THR A 130 -15.61 10.79 -4.98
CA THR A 130 -14.43 10.66 -4.16
C THR A 130 -14.27 9.17 -3.90
N GLY A 131 -13.08 8.64 -4.18
CA GLY A 131 -12.84 7.25 -3.87
C GLY A 131 -13.13 7.09 -2.38
N LYS A 132 -13.98 6.11 -2.01
CA LYS A 132 -13.94 5.60 -0.63
C LYS A 132 -12.47 5.40 -0.33
N ARG A 133 -11.96 6.10 0.70
CA ARG A 133 -10.55 6.14 1.02
C ARG A 133 -10.11 4.67 1.04
N LEU A 134 -9.36 4.19 0.03
CA LEU A 134 -8.42 3.10 0.23
C LEU A 134 -7.36 3.74 1.11
N ILE A 135 -7.72 4.05 2.36
CA ILE A 135 -6.75 3.98 3.42
C ILE A 135 -6.22 2.58 3.22
N ASP A 136 -4.93 2.44 2.97
CA ASP A 136 -4.32 1.24 3.48
C ASP A 136 -4.51 1.37 5.00
N ILE A 137 -5.67 0.91 5.51
CA ILE A 137 -6.03 1.03 6.92
C ILE A 137 -4.90 0.47 7.76
N HIS A 138 -4.14 -0.48 7.19
CA HIS A 138 -2.98 -1.03 7.82
C HIS A 138 -1.81 -0.04 7.89
N GLU A 139 -1.62 0.86 6.91
CA GLU A 139 -0.66 1.96 6.99
C GLU A 139 -1.05 3.01 8.04
N ASP A 140 -2.32 3.45 8.06
CA ASP A 140 -2.80 4.38 9.09
C ASP A 140 -2.68 3.75 10.49
N PHE A 141 -3.04 2.46 10.62
CA PHE A 141 -2.89 1.70 11.85
C PHE A 141 -1.43 1.54 12.27
N PHE A 142 -0.55 1.22 11.34
CA PHE A 142 0.87 1.06 11.62
C PHE A 142 1.50 2.37 12.10
N ASN A 143 1.22 3.47 11.41
CA ASN A 143 1.70 4.80 11.79
C ASN A 143 1.16 5.24 13.15
N TRP A 144 -0.10 4.94 13.44
CA TRP A 144 -0.70 5.21 14.74
C TRP A 144 -0.10 4.36 15.86
N LEU A 145 0.13 3.07 15.64
CA LEU A 145 0.80 2.19 16.60
C LEU A 145 2.17 2.74 16.98
N ILE A 146 2.94 3.19 15.98
CA ILE A 146 4.25 3.83 16.20
C ILE A 146 4.09 5.14 16.97
N LYS A 147 3.18 6.02 16.53
CA LYS A 147 2.95 7.34 17.14
C LYS A 147 2.53 7.24 18.61
N LYS A 148 1.62 6.33 18.93
CA LYS A 148 1.11 6.09 20.29
C LYS A 148 2.02 5.14 21.10
N ASN A 149 3.13 4.69 20.52
CA ASN A 149 4.06 3.75 21.15
C ASN A 149 3.35 2.46 21.63
N LEU A 150 2.37 1.98 20.88
CA LEU A 150 1.59 0.78 21.21
C LEU A 150 2.32 -0.48 20.74
N PRO A 151 1.99 -1.67 21.30
CA PRO A 151 0.92 -1.95 22.28
C PRO A 151 1.29 -1.64 23.75
N GLU A 152 2.57 -1.66 24.12
CA GLU A 152 2.99 -1.46 25.51
C GLU A 152 3.49 -0.03 25.77
N SER A 153 2.61 0.97 25.79
CA SER A 153 2.96 2.42 25.80
C SER A 153 3.95 2.86 26.90
N GLY A 154 3.98 2.16 28.04
CA GLY A 154 4.93 2.41 29.14
C GLY A 154 6.37 1.92 28.87
N ILE A 155 6.60 1.11 27.84
CA ILE A 155 7.94 0.66 27.45
C ILE A 155 8.57 1.65 26.47
N ASN A 156 9.83 1.98 26.71
CA ASN A 156 10.62 2.84 25.83
C ASN A 156 10.57 2.34 24.37
N ARG A 157 10.21 3.25 23.46
CA ARG A 157 10.15 3.03 22.01
C ARG A 157 11.42 2.39 21.45
N GLU A 158 12.59 2.72 22.00
CA GLU A 158 13.86 2.14 21.56
C GLU A 158 13.98 0.63 21.78
N ARG A 159 13.15 0.05 22.66
CA ARG A 159 13.11 -1.40 22.89
C ARG A 159 12.12 -2.14 21.99
N LYS A 160 11.37 -1.41 21.16
CA LYS A 160 10.36 -1.97 20.28
C LYS A 160 10.79 -1.97 18.84
N CYS A 161 10.36 -2.98 18.09
CA CYS A 161 10.56 -3.04 16.65
C CYS A 161 9.21 -3.35 16.00
N TRP A 162 8.76 -2.47 15.11
CA TRP A 162 7.50 -2.59 14.37
C TRP A 162 7.77 -3.11 12.97
N ILE A 163 7.12 -4.21 12.60
CA ILE A 163 7.26 -4.88 11.30
C ILE A 163 5.85 -5.03 10.70
N ARG A 164 5.73 -4.73 9.40
CA ARG A 164 4.49 -4.89 8.62
C ARG A 164 4.49 -6.23 7.88
N GLU A 165 3.29 -6.76 7.68
CA GLU A 165 2.96 -7.86 6.77
C GLU A 165 3.94 -9.04 6.88
N ILE A 166 4.01 -9.66 8.06
CA ILE A 166 4.89 -10.81 8.25
C ILE A 166 4.31 -12.07 7.61
N VAL A 167 5.19 -12.94 7.11
CA VAL A 167 4.83 -14.22 6.51
C VAL A 167 5.04 -15.36 7.51
N LEU A 168 4.02 -16.22 7.63
CA LEU A 168 3.91 -17.28 8.60
C LEU A 168 3.49 -18.62 7.96
N GLY A 169 3.64 -19.69 8.73
CA GLY A 169 3.24 -21.05 8.41
C GLY A 169 4.28 -21.86 7.65
N PHE A 170 5.54 -21.43 7.65
CA PHE A 170 6.60 -22.14 6.96
C PHE A 170 6.75 -23.58 7.49
N LYS A 171 6.78 -23.74 8.81
CA LYS A 171 6.98 -25.04 9.46
C LYS A 171 5.81 -25.99 9.18
N ARG A 172 4.56 -25.53 9.25
CA ARG A 172 3.37 -26.35 8.91
C ARG A 172 3.37 -26.82 7.45
N LEU A 173 3.95 -26.04 6.56
CA LEU A 173 4.11 -26.41 5.14
C LEU A 173 5.29 -27.37 4.90
N GLY A 174 6.07 -27.68 5.95
CA GLY A 174 7.28 -28.49 5.89
C GLY A 174 8.46 -27.76 5.27
N ILE A 175 8.43 -26.43 5.24
CA ILE A 175 9.56 -25.59 4.81
C ILE A 175 10.53 -25.48 5.98
N LYS A 176 11.79 -25.87 5.74
CA LYS A 176 12.81 -25.90 6.79
C LYS A 176 13.38 -24.52 7.06
N LYS A 177 13.74 -24.23 8.32
CA LYS A 177 14.26 -22.92 8.76
C LYS A 177 15.55 -22.52 8.03
N GLU A 178 16.39 -23.48 7.66
CA GLU A 178 17.61 -23.27 6.87
C GLU A 178 17.36 -22.79 5.44
N ASP A 179 16.15 -23.02 4.90
CA ASP A 179 15.76 -22.55 3.57
C ASP A 179 15.16 -21.15 3.57
N ILE A 180 14.85 -20.63 4.76
CA ILE A 180 14.37 -19.27 4.95
C ILE A 180 15.60 -18.35 5.04
N LYS A 181 16.06 -17.88 3.88
CA LYS A 181 17.19 -16.96 3.79
C LYS A 181 16.73 -15.53 4.00
N ARG A 182 17.11 -14.94 5.13
CA ARG A 182 16.90 -13.53 5.47
C ARG A 182 18.22 -12.91 5.90
N ASP A 183 19.16 -12.91 4.97
CA ASP A 183 20.51 -12.41 5.22
C ASP A 183 20.54 -10.88 5.21
N PHE A 184 21.49 -10.32 5.96
CA PHE A 184 21.68 -8.87 6.04
C PHE A 184 22.24 -8.34 4.71
N ASP A 185 21.55 -7.37 4.12
CA ASP A 185 21.96 -6.65 2.91
C ASP A 185 22.31 -5.20 3.29
N SER A 186 23.61 -4.87 3.25
CA SER A 186 24.09 -3.54 3.60
C SER A 186 23.56 -2.45 2.66
N VAL A 187 23.35 -2.77 1.39
CA VAL A 187 22.85 -1.82 0.38
C VAL A 187 21.39 -1.48 0.63
N VAL A 188 20.58 -2.45 1.07
CA VAL A 188 19.22 -2.19 1.53
C VAL A 188 19.26 -1.37 2.82
N TYR A 189 20.06 -1.81 3.80
CA TYR A 189 20.16 -1.18 5.11
C TYR A 189 20.52 0.32 5.05
N GLU A 190 21.49 0.69 4.22
CA GLU A 190 21.95 2.08 4.07
C GLU A 190 20.85 3.02 3.53
N LYS A 191 19.88 2.49 2.77
CA LYS A 191 18.76 3.25 2.18
C LYS A 191 17.57 3.42 3.12
N LEU A 192 17.53 2.71 4.25
CA LEU A 192 16.44 2.76 5.20
C LEU A 192 16.60 3.95 6.17
N GLU A 193 15.49 4.50 6.63
CA GLU A 193 15.45 5.45 7.76
C GLU A 193 15.71 4.73 9.09
N ASP A 194 16.00 5.47 10.15
CA ASP A 194 16.51 4.91 11.42
C ASP A 194 15.56 3.88 12.08
N GLU A 195 14.25 4.15 12.11
CA GLU A 195 13.27 3.18 12.65
C GLU A 195 13.19 1.92 11.75
N ALA A 196 13.18 2.09 10.43
CA ALA A 196 13.16 0.99 9.49
C ALA A 196 14.45 0.14 9.54
N ARG A 197 15.60 0.78 9.78
CA ARG A 197 16.90 0.11 9.99
C ARG A 197 16.88 -0.78 11.21
N LYS A 198 16.29 -0.31 12.31
CA LYS A 198 16.15 -1.08 13.54
C LYS A 198 15.27 -2.30 13.32
N SER A 199 14.11 -2.13 12.68
CA SER A 199 13.25 -3.25 12.31
C SER A 199 13.95 -4.24 11.37
N TYR A 200 14.67 -3.73 10.37
CA TYR A 200 15.44 -4.57 9.44
C TYR A 200 16.50 -5.42 10.14
N ARG A 201 17.28 -4.83 11.05
CA ARG A 201 18.27 -5.59 11.84
C ARG A 201 17.61 -6.72 12.63
N LYS A 202 16.49 -6.43 13.30
CA LYS A 202 15.77 -7.42 14.10
C LYS A 202 15.19 -8.54 13.22
N MET A 203 14.68 -8.20 12.04
CA MET A 203 14.23 -9.17 11.07
C MET A 203 15.36 -10.10 10.61
N CYS A 204 16.56 -9.59 10.35
CA CYS A 204 17.72 -10.43 10.02
C CYS A 204 18.15 -11.31 11.18
N GLU A 205 18.21 -10.76 12.41
CA GLU A 205 18.59 -11.49 13.62
C GLU A 205 17.66 -12.69 13.89
N LEU A 206 16.35 -12.46 13.81
CA LEU A 206 15.33 -13.48 14.07
C LEU A 206 14.90 -14.24 12.80
N LYS A 207 15.50 -13.92 11.65
CA LYS A 207 15.10 -14.42 10.32
C LYS A 207 13.61 -14.23 10.01
N ILE A 208 12.99 -13.17 10.52
CA ILE A 208 11.60 -12.81 10.23
C ILE A 208 11.48 -12.37 8.77
N VAL A 209 10.52 -12.97 8.08
CA VAL A 209 10.21 -12.68 6.68
C VAL A 209 8.99 -11.77 6.62
N ASP A 210 9.16 -10.59 6.03
CA ASP A 210 8.05 -9.73 5.59
C ASP A 210 7.60 -10.13 4.17
N ASP A 211 6.40 -9.69 3.80
CA ASP A 211 5.79 -10.06 2.52
C ASP A 211 6.57 -9.50 1.32
N ASP A 212 7.21 -8.34 1.48
CA ASP A 212 8.07 -7.75 0.45
C ASP A 212 9.29 -8.63 0.15
N TRP A 213 10.01 -9.09 1.18
CA TRP A 213 11.11 -10.03 0.99
C TRP A 213 10.64 -11.36 0.44
N TYR A 214 9.50 -11.84 0.95
CA TYR A 214 8.91 -13.08 0.50
C TYR A 214 8.64 -13.06 -1.02
N LYS A 215 7.88 -12.08 -1.49
CA LYS A 215 7.52 -11.93 -2.90
C LYS A 215 8.73 -11.67 -3.80
N SER A 216 9.68 -10.87 -3.33
CA SER A 216 10.81 -10.42 -4.17
C SER A 216 11.96 -11.44 -4.27
N ARG A 217 12.18 -12.24 -3.22
CA ARG A 217 13.34 -13.15 -3.13
C ARG A 217 12.92 -14.59 -2.85
N LEU A 218 12.20 -14.81 -1.76
CA LEU A 218 12.08 -16.14 -1.17
C LEU A 218 11.06 -17.04 -1.90
N GLN A 219 9.95 -16.49 -2.37
CA GLN A 219 8.85 -17.25 -2.96
C GLN A 219 9.29 -18.08 -4.17
N LYS A 220 10.13 -17.51 -5.05
CA LYS A 220 10.62 -18.19 -6.25
C LYS A 220 11.54 -19.36 -5.87
N GLU A 221 12.45 -19.14 -4.93
CA GLU A 221 13.37 -20.17 -4.44
C GLU A 221 12.62 -21.33 -3.77
N LEU A 222 11.66 -21.01 -2.90
CA LEU A 222 10.85 -22.03 -2.24
C LEU A 222 9.96 -22.78 -3.22
N SER A 223 9.43 -22.11 -4.25
CA SER A 223 8.61 -22.77 -5.28
C SER A 223 9.41 -23.79 -6.09
N LEU A 224 10.68 -23.48 -6.38
CA LEU A 224 11.58 -24.42 -7.05
C LEU A 224 11.92 -25.63 -6.16
N LYS A 225 12.06 -25.42 -4.85
CA LYS A 225 12.47 -26.48 -3.92
C LYS A 225 11.31 -27.36 -3.43
N TYR A 226 10.17 -26.76 -3.14
CA TYR A 226 9.02 -27.39 -2.46
C TYR A 226 7.79 -27.58 -3.38
N GLY A 227 7.91 -27.15 -4.65
CA GLY A 227 6.82 -27.14 -5.63
C GLY A 227 5.98 -25.87 -5.56
N PHE A 228 5.35 -25.49 -6.68
CA PHE A 228 4.63 -24.23 -6.83
C PHE A 228 3.44 -24.04 -5.86
N GLY A 229 2.85 -25.12 -5.35
CA GLY A 229 1.67 -25.05 -4.49
C GLY A 229 1.97 -24.60 -3.06
N LYS A 230 2.99 -25.18 -2.41
CA LYS A 230 3.24 -24.95 -0.97
C LYS A 230 3.49 -23.49 -0.60
N PRO A 231 4.36 -22.74 -1.31
CA PRO A 231 4.63 -21.34 -1.01
C PRO A 231 3.40 -20.42 -1.24
N LEU A 232 2.33 -20.88 -1.89
CA LEU A 232 1.11 -20.08 -2.03
C LEU A 232 0.21 -20.14 -0.78
N TYR A 233 0.41 -21.12 0.10
CA TYR A 233 -0.39 -21.33 1.31
C TYR A 233 0.20 -20.67 2.57
N VAL A 234 1.28 -19.90 2.43
CA VAL A 234 1.79 -19.10 3.55
C VAL A 234 0.74 -18.07 3.99
N VAL A 235 0.69 -17.82 5.29
CA VAL A 235 -0.25 -16.88 5.90
C VAL A 235 0.45 -15.53 6.09
N ARG A 236 -0.31 -14.43 5.99
CA ARG A 236 0.18 -13.07 6.21
C ARG A 236 -0.51 -12.50 7.42
N ALA A 237 0.26 -11.95 8.35
CA ALA A 237 -0.27 -11.21 9.48
C ALA A 237 0.14 -9.74 9.38
N ASP A 238 -0.75 -8.83 9.72
CA ASP A 238 -0.60 -7.42 9.38
C ASP A 238 0.56 -6.76 10.12
N PHE A 239 0.70 -6.99 11.43
CA PHE A 239 1.75 -6.37 12.23
C PHE A 239 2.39 -7.32 13.23
N LEU A 240 3.70 -7.18 13.35
CA LEU A 240 4.48 -7.80 14.41
C LEU A 240 5.24 -6.70 15.15
N ILE A 241 5.03 -6.62 16.46
CA ILE A 241 5.77 -5.73 17.34
C ILE A 241 6.57 -6.57 18.32
N THR A 242 7.89 -6.50 18.22
CA THR A 242 8.77 -7.21 19.16
C THR A 242 9.21 -6.27 20.28
N VAL A 243 9.27 -6.80 21.50
CA VAL A 243 9.82 -6.15 22.69
C VAL A 243 10.77 -7.14 23.35
N ASP A 244 12.07 -6.97 23.09
CA ASP A 244 13.11 -7.94 23.43
C ASP A 244 12.80 -9.35 22.87
N LYS A 245 12.40 -10.29 23.73
CA LYS A 245 11.99 -11.67 23.38
C LYS A 245 10.48 -11.90 23.37
N ARG A 246 9.68 -10.88 23.70
CA ARG A 246 8.22 -10.95 23.62
C ARG A 246 7.76 -10.35 22.30
N ALA A 247 6.64 -10.84 21.80
CA ALA A 247 6.05 -10.37 20.56
C ALA A 247 4.55 -10.11 20.71
N TRP A 248 4.08 -9.15 19.93
CA TRP A 248 2.67 -8.88 19.70
C TRP A 248 2.37 -9.15 18.24
N ILE A 249 1.42 -10.04 17.98
CA ILE A 249 0.88 -10.29 16.65
C ILE A 249 -0.48 -9.61 16.55
N LEU A 250 -0.62 -8.69 15.60
CA LEU A 250 -1.80 -7.85 15.49
C LEU A 250 -2.45 -7.97 14.10
N GLU A 251 -3.78 -7.93 14.08
CA GLU A 251 -4.59 -7.78 12.86
C GLU A 251 -5.27 -6.40 12.86
N GLY A 252 -5.26 -5.73 11.72
CA GLY A 252 -5.96 -4.47 11.48
C GLY A 252 -7.29 -4.68 10.75
N LYS A 253 -8.41 -4.18 11.30
CA LYS A 253 -9.70 -4.10 10.59
C LYS A 253 -10.37 -2.76 10.84
N GLU A 254 -11.13 -2.23 9.89
CA GLU A 254 -11.99 -1.05 10.14
C GLU A 254 -12.95 -1.33 11.31
N LYS A 255 -13.60 -2.50 11.30
CA LYS A 255 -14.52 -2.93 12.35
C LYS A 255 -14.11 -4.29 12.91
N LEU A 256 -14.12 -4.40 14.23
CA LEU A 256 -13.93 -5.67 14.94
C LEU A 256 -14.93 -6.71 14.44
N ASN A 257 -14.44 -7.89 14.06
CA ASN A 257 -15.27 -8.95 13.51
C ASN A 257 -14.75 -10.34 13.90
N TYR A 258 -15.52 -11.39 13.60
CA TYR A 258 -15.16 -12.77 13.93
C TYR A 258 -13.91 -13.25 13.18
N GLU A 259 -13.65 -12.72 11.98
CA GLU A 259 -12.51 -13.09 11.17
C GLU A 259 -11.20 -12.65 11.84
N SER A 260 -11.12 -11.40 12.32
CA SER A 260 -9.91 -10.90 12.98
C SER A 260 -9.57 -11.66 14.25
N ILE A 261 -10.58 -12.10 15.02
CA ILE A 261 -10.39 -12.99 16.17
C ILE A 261 -9.77 -14.33 15.73
N GLY A 262 -10.34 -14.96 14.70
CA GLY A 262 -9.84 -16.23 14.17
C GLY A 262 -8.41 -16.10 13.61
N GLN A 263 -8.15 -15.01 12.89
CA GLN A 263 -6.85 -14.68 12.31
C GLN A 263 -5.76 -14.59 13.39
N VAL A 264 -5.92 -13.75 14.41
CA VAL A 264 -4.87 -13.58 15.44
C VAL A 264 -4.61 -14.84 16.26
N LEU A 265 -5.64 -15.67 16.49
CA LEU A 265 -5.48 -16.98 17.12
C LEU A 265 -4.59 -17.90 16.27
N VAL A 266 -4.88 -18.00 14.97
CA VAL A 266 -4.09 -18.79 14.03
C VAL A 266 -2.66 -18.24 13.93
N TYR A 267 -2.51 -16.92 13.82
CA TYR A 267 -1.19 -16.29 13.69
C TYR A 267 -0.32 -16.54 14.90
N LYS A 268 -0.87 -16.50 16.12
CA LYS A 268 -0.12 -16.82 17.34
C LYS A 268 0.49 -18.21 17.26
N ASP A 269 -0.29 -19.22 16.87
CA ASP A 269 0.19 -20.59 16.76
C ASP A 269 1.28 -20.71 15.69
N LEU A 270 1.07 -20.13 14.51
CA LEU A 270 2.05 -20.17 13.43
C LEU A 270 3.36 -19.44 13.80
N LEU A 271 3.26 -18.30 14.48
CA LEU A 271 4.40 -17.50 14.91
C LEU A 271 5.23 -18.25 15.96
N LEU A 272 4.60 -18.91 16.93
CA LEU A 272 5.28 -19.79 17.91
C LEU A 272 6.01 -20.95 17.22
N GLU A 273 5.42 -21.50 16.17
CA GLU A 273 5.99 -22.62 15.43
C GLU A 273 7.20 -22.22 14.58
N ASP A 274 7.09 -21.11 13.86
CA ASP A 274 8.11 -20.61 12.94
C ASP A 274 9.28 -19.92 13.68
N TYR A 275 8.99 -19.24 14.80
CA TYR A 275 9.94 -18.42 15.55
C TYR A 275 9.92 -18.76 17.05
N PRO A 276 10.31 -19.98 17.45
CA PRO A 276 10.29 -20.44 18.85
C PRO A 276 11.22 -19.65 19.79
N GLU A 277 12.13 -18.86 19.25
CA GLU A 277 12.96 -17.91 20.00
C GLU A 277 12.18 -16.74 20.64
N LEU A 278 10.93 -16.51 20.21
CA LEU A 278 10.00 -15.59 20.85
C LEU A 278 9.34 -16.30 22.04
N GLU A 279 9.72 -15.90 23.25
CA GLU A 279 9.34 -16.59 24.50
C GLU A 279 7.88 -16.34 24.90
N GLU A 280 7.33 -15.17 24.57
CA GLU A 280 5.95 -14.81 24.87
C GLU A 280 5.30 -14.15 23.65
N ILE A 281 4.12 -14.65 23.26
CA ILE A 281 3.35 -14.09 22.15
C ILE A 281 1.98 -13.65 22.65
N LYS A 282 1.75 -12.34 22.57
CA LYS A 282 0.47 -11.68 22.85
C LYS A 282 -0.26 -11.38 21.54
N MET A 283 -1.58 -11.29 21.64
CA MET A 283 -2.46 -11.04 20.50
C MET A 283 -3.16 -9.72 20.67
N GLY A 284 -3.42 -9.03 19.56
CA GLY A 284 -4.31 -7.89 19.59
C GLY A 284 -4.93 -7.56 18.25
N ILE A 285 -5.93 -6.70 18.29
CA ILE A 285 -6.67 -6.26 17.10
C ILE A 285 -6.67 -4.73 17.12
N VAL A 286 -6.26 -4.12 16.00
CA VAL A 286 -6.35 -2.67 15.80
C VAL A 286 -7.60 -2.39 14.97
N CYS A 287 -8.50 -1.54 15.47
CA CYS A 287 -9.73 -1.21 14.75
C CYS A 287 -10.31 0.15 15.08
N ASP A 288 -11.10 0.69 14.15
CA ASP A 288 -11.82 1.97 14.34
C ASP A 288 -13.10 1.76 15.14
N GLU A 289 -13.85 0.71 14.81
CA GLU A 289 -15.13 0.38 15.42
C GLU A 289 -15.05 -0.90 16.26
N VAL A 290 -15.24 -0.76 17.57
CA VAL A 290 -15.32 -1.88 18.51
C VAL A 290 -16.75 -2.39 18.60
N ASP A 291 -16.92 -3.71 18.43
CA ASP A 291 -18.18 -4.40 18.71
C ASP A 291 -18.21 -4.86 20.18
N PRO A 292 -19.14 -4.36 21.03
CA PRO A 292 -19.17 -4.68 22.46
C PRO A 292 -19.43 -6.16 22.78
N ILE A 293 -20.06 -6.91 21.86
CA ILE A 293 -20.27 -8.35 22.03
C ILE A 293 -18.95 -9.08 21.81
N LEU A 294 -18.22 -8.70 20.76
CA LEU A 294 -16.94 -9.30 20.43
C LEU A 294 -15.81 -8.89 21.38
N GLU A 295 -15.86 -7.69 21.96
CA GLU A 295 -14.94 -7.24 23.00
C GLU A 295 -14.90 -8.20 24.20
N LYS A 296 -16.06 -8.66 24.67
CA LYS A 296 -16.15 -9.66 25.75
C LYS A 296 -15.47 -10.98 25.37
N THR A 297 -15.55 -11.38 24.10
CA THR A 297 -14.88 -12.58 23.60
C THR A 297 -13.37 -12.37 23.51
N CYS A 298 -12.92 -11.22 23.00
CA CYS A 298 -11.50 -10.86 22.94
C CYS A 298 -10.87 -10.88 24.35
N ASN A 299 -11.53 -10.27 25.34
CA ASN A 299 -11.08 -10.29 26.73
C ASN A 299 -10.95 -11.71 27.30
N LYS A 300 -11.92 -12.60 27.05
CA LYS A 300 -11.84 -14.00 27.47
C LYS A 300 -10.67 -14.77 26.83
N LEU A 301 -10.30 -14.39 25.61
CA LEU A 301 -9.23 -15.03 24.84
C LEU A 301 -7.86 -14.35 25.04
N ASN A 302 -7.78 -13.33 25.90
CA ASN A 302 -6.60 -12.49 26.09
C ASN A 302 -6.11 -11.85 24.78
N ILE A 303 -7.05 -11.33 23.99
CA ILE A 303 -6.80 -10.52 22.79
C ILE A 303 -7.05 -9.07 23.18
N GLU A 304 -6.02 -8.22 23.12
CA GLU A 304 -6.16 -6.80 23.42
C GLU A 304 -6.72 -6.03 22.21
N ILE A 305 -7.68 -5.14 22.46
CA ILE A 305 -8.27 -4.30 21.42
C ILE A 305 -7.67 -2.91 21.51
N PHE A 306 -7.12 -2.45 20.39
CA PHE A 306 -6.58 -1.11 20.22
C PHE A 306 -7.54 -0.32 19.32
N GLY A 307 -8.43 0.47 19.91
CA GLY A 307 -9.39 1.29 19.18
C GLY A 307 -9.57 2.66 19.82
N ASP A 308 -9.04 3.69 19.15
CA ASP A 308 -9.38 5.11 19.38
C ASP A 308 -8.90 5.98 18.21
N PHE A 309 -9.26 5.58 16.99
CA PHE A 309 -8.96 6.36 15.78
C PHE A 309 -10.00 7.46 15.60
N GLY A 310 -9.87 8.57 16.34
CA GLY A 310 -10.70 9.75 16.07
C GLY A 310 -11.02 10.69 17.24
N SER A 311 -10.54 10.44 18.46
CA SER A 311 -10.75 11.35 19.60
C SER A 311 -9.90 12.64 19.55
N GLU A 312 -8.99 12.76 18.58
CA GLU A 312 -8.23 13.99 18.28
C GLU A 312 -8.60 14.56 16.88
N LYS A 313 -9.89 14.86 16.65
CA LYS A 313 -10.32 15.68 15.50
C LYS A 313 -10.68 17.09 15.93
#